data_AF-A0A5C9CAN0-F1
#
_entry.id   AF-A0A5C9CAN0-F1
#
_cell.length_a   1.000
_cell.length_b   1.000
_cell.length_c   1.000
_cell.angle_alpha   90.00
_cell.angle_beta   90.00
_cell.angle_gamma   90.00
#
_symmetry.space_group_name_H-M   'P 1'
#
loop_
_entity.id
_entity.type
_entity.pdbx_description
1 polymer ?
#
loop_
_entity_poly.entity_id
_entity_poly.type
_entity_poly.pdbx_seq_one_letter_code
_entity_poly.pdbx_strand_id
1 'polypeptide(L)'
;ASNAFILNIKDSRHPILLYKSFGVPIVLSTDDAGILRTTLTEQYVLLAKKYTAFSYSDIKNIVYNGIRYSFIEDENVKKKLLKNLDERFRVFESTFYMEN
;
A
#
# COMPACT_ATOMS: atom_id res chain seq x y z
N ALA A 1 -7.10 -11.22 -3.10
CA ALA A 1 -7.73 -9.94 -2.75
C ALA A 1 -9.23 -10.11 -2.68
N SER A 2 -9.90 -9.37 -1.78
CA SER A 2 -11.35 -9.42 -1.54
C SER A 2 -12.17 -9.32 -2.83
N ASN A 3 -11.92 -8.31 -3.67
CA ASN A 3 -12.64 -8.08 -4.93
C ASN A 3 -12.62 -9.28 -5.90
N ALA A 4 -11.51 -10.02 -5.95
CA ALA A 4 -11.39 -11.18 -6.82
C ALA A 4 -12.17 -12.39 -6.27
N PHE A 5 -12.25 -12.51 -4.94
CA PHE A 5 -12.94 -13.61 -4.26
C PHE A 5 -14.46 -13.38 -4.24
N ILE A 6 -14.91 -12.18 -3.86
CA ILE A 6 -16.33 -11.87 -3.64
C ILE A 6 -17.02 -11.46 -4.96
N LEU A 7 -16.39 -10.56 -5.72
CA LEU A 7 -17.01 -9.93 -6.90
C LEU A 7 -16.53 -10.54 -8.22
N ASN A 8 -15.58 -11.48 -8.17
CA ASN A 8 -14.86 -12.00 -9.34
C ASN A 8 -14.28 -10.88 -10.23
N ILE A 9 -13.83 -9.77 -9.61
CA ILE A 9 -13.18 -8.63 -10.28
C ILE A 9 -11.66 -8.72 -10.04
N LYS A 10 -10.89 -8.85 -11.11
CA LYS A 10 -9.44 -9.04 -11.06
C LYS A 10 -8.75 -8.51 -12.33
N ASP A 11 -7.44 -8.39 -12.25
CA ASP A 11 -6.56 -8.03 -13.36
C ASP A 11 -7.03 -6.71 -14.01
N SER A 12 -7.16 -6.64 -15.34
CA SER A 12 -7.56 -5.40 -16.05
C SER A 12 -8.96 -4.89 -15.68
N ARG A 13 -9.83 -5.72 -15.09
CA ARG A 13 -11.16 -5.30 -14.64
C ARG A 13 -11.13 -4.58 -13.30
N HIS A 14 -10.03 -4.63 -12.56
CA HIS A 14 -9.93 -3.97 -11.26
C HIS A 14 -9.69 -2.46 -11.44
N PRO A 15 -10.51 -1.57 -10.84
CA PRO A 15 -10.46 -0.13 -11.12
C PRO A 15 -9.28 0.61 -10.46
N ILE A 16 -8.31 -0.11 -9.89
CA ILE A 16 -7.22 0.52 -9.12
C ILE A 16 -6.30 1.35 -10.02
N LEU A 17 -6.10 0.93 -11.27
CA LEU A 17 -5.35 1.70 -12.26
C LEU A 17 -6.10 2.96 -12.69
N LEU A 18 -7.44 2.89 -12.78
CA LEU A 18 -8.28 4.05 -13.04
C LEU A 18 -8.10 5.08 -11.91
N TYR A 19 -8.27 4.66 -10.66
CA TYR A 19 -8.08 5.54 -9.50
C TYR A 19 -6.69 6.17 -9.45
N LYS A 20 -5.64 5.39 -9.72
CA LYS A 20 -4.27 5.92 -9.85
C LYS A 20 -4.15 6.97 -10.95
N SER A 21 -4.70 6.71 -12.14
CA SER A 21 -4.60 7.63 -13.29
C SER A 21 -5.29 8.98 -13.05
N PHE A 22 -6.31 9.01 -12.19
CA PHE A 22 -7.03 10.22 -11.79
C PHE A 22 -6.49 10.85 -10.50
N GLY A 23 -5.38 10.36 -9.95
CA GLY A 23 -4.76 10.93 -8.75
C GLY A 23 -5.56 10.72 -7.46
N VAL A 24 -6.47 9.74 -7.44
CA VAL A 24 -7.23 9.40 -6.22
C VAL A 24 -6.25 8.85 -5.18
N PRO A 25 -6.25 9.36 -3.92
CA PRO A 25 -5.42 8.80 -2.87
C PRO A 25 -5.83 7.35 -2.55
N ILE A 26 -4.87 6.43 -2.57
CA ILE A 26 -5.10 5.00 -2.33
C ILE A 26 -4.47 4.59 -1.00
N VAL A 27 -5.21 3.80 -0.22
CA VAL A 27 -4.71 2.99 0.91
C VAL A 27 -5.01 1.51 0.63
N LEU A 28 -4.16 0.62 1.12
CA LEU A 28 -4.39 -0.83 1.03
C LEU A 28 -4.87 -1.40 2.36
N SER A 29 -5.82 -2.32 2.28
CA SER A 29 -6.35 -3.09 3.41
C SER A 29 -6.58 -4.54 2.97
N THR A 30 -6.70 -5.45 3.94
CA THR A 30 -7.05 -6.85 3.71
C THR A 30 -8.55 -7.08 3.54
N ASP A 31 -9.38 -6.12 3.94
CA ASP A 31 -10.80 -6.34 4.20
C ASP A 31 -10.95 -7.37 5.34
N ASP A 32 -11.35 -8.61 5.07
CA ASP A 32 -11.45 -9.70 6.06
C ASP A 32 -10.31 -10.73 5.95
N ALA A 33 -9.15 -10.43 6.56
CA ALA A 33 -7.96 -11.28 6.50
C ALA A 33 -8.21 -12.75 6.93
N GLY A 34 -9.04 -12.97 7.95
CA GLY A 34 -9.36 -14.30 8.46
C GLY A 34 -10.23 -15.14 7.53
N ILE A 35 -11.17 -14.50 6.83
CA ILE A 35 -12.04 -15.16 5.84
C ILE A 35 -11.27 -15.44 4.55
N LEU A 36 -10.50 -14.45 4.10
CA LEU A 36 -9.78 -14.50 2.84
C LEU A 36 -8.42 -15.22 2.95
N ARG A 37 -8.05 -15.66 4.17
CA ARG A 37 -6.76 -16.29 4.51
C ARG A 37 -5.58 -15.54 3.87
N THR A 38 -5.53 -14.24 4.11
CA THR A 38 -4.51 -13.37 3.52
C THR A 38 -3.92 -12.38 4.51
N THR A 39 -2.74 -11.84 4.19
CA THR A 39 -2.08 -10.79 4.97
C THR A 39 -1.95 -9.48 4.19
N LEU A 40 -1.70 -8.38 4.89
CA LEU A 40 -1.42 -7.10 4.25
C LEU A 40 -0.17 -7.19 3.35
N THR A 41 0.86 -7.92 3.79
CA THR A 41 2.06 -8.20 2.99
C THR A 41 1.72 -8.84 1.65
N GLU A 42 0.86 -9.86 1.65
CA GLU A 42 0.41 -10.51 0.41
C GLU A 42 -0.38 -9.56 -0.50
N GLN A 43 -1.17 -8.62 0.06
CA GLN A 43 -1.84 -7.61 -0.76
C GLN A 43 -0.84 -6.66 -1.43
N TYR A 44 0.23 -6.26 -0.73
CA TYR A 44 1.31 -5.47 -1.32
C TYR A 44 2.08 -6.26 -2.40
N VAL A 45 2.38 -7.53 -2.16
CA VAL A 45 3.00 -8.42 -3.17
C VAL A 45 2.10 -8.56 -4.39
N LEU A 46 0.79 -8.73 -4.18
CA LEU A 46 -0.18 -8.80 -5.27
C LEU A 46 -0.20 -7.50 -6.08
N LEU A 47 -0.20 -6.34 -5.41
CA LEU A 47 -0.16 -5.03 -6.07
C LEU A 47 1.08 -4.92 -6.96
N ALA A 48 2.26 -5.17 -6.38
CA ALA A 48 3.55 -5.05 -7.07
C ALA A 48 3.68 -6.03 -8.25
N LYS A 49 3.19 -7.27 -8.10
CA LYS A 49 3.30 -8.31 -9.15
C LYS A 49 2.28 -8.15 -10.27
N LYS A 50 1.04 -7.76 -9.95
CA LYS A 50 -0.05 -7.75 -10.94
C LYS A 50 -0.26 -6.41 -11.62
N TYR A 51 0.01 -5.31 -10.94
CA TYR A 51 -0.25 -3.97 -11.44
C TYR A 51 1.07 -3.23 -11.61
N THR A 52 1.85 -3.64 -12.62
CA THR A 52 3.21 -3.14 -12.90
C THR A 52 3.29 -1.63 -13.16
N ALA A 53 2.15 -0.97 -13.41
CA ALA A 53 2.05 0.49 -13.49
C ALA A 53 2.25 1.19 -12.13
N PHE A 54 2.25 0.46 -11.01
CA PHE A 54 2.67 0.98 -9.71
C PHE A 54 4.18 0.85 -9.57
N SER A 55 4.86 2.00 -9.59
CA SER A 55 6.29 2.06 -9.27
C SER A 55 6.54 1.84 -7.77
N TYR A 56 7.80 1.61 -7.38
CA TYR A 56 8.19 1.60 -5.98
C TYR A 56 7.77 2.88 -5.24
N SER A 57 7.93 4.05 -5.88
CA SER A 57 7.52 5.35 -5.31
C SER A 57 6.01 5.41 -5.08
N ASP A 58 5.21 4.87 -6.00
CA ASP A 58 3.75 4.79 -5.84
C ASP A 58 3.38 3.91 -4.64
N ILE A 59 4.00 2.74 -4.52
CA ILE A 59 3.76 1.81 -3.42
C ILE A 59 4.18 2.44 -2.09
N LYS A 60 5.33 3.11 -2.04
CA LYS A 60 5.80 3.86 -0.87
C LYS A 60 4.79 4.94 -0.47
N ASN A 61 4.22 5.67 -1.44
CA ASN A 61 3.16 6.65 -1.19
C ASN A 61 1.88 6.03 -0.63
N ILE A 62 1.47 4.84 -1.08
CA ILE A 62 0.32 4.12 -0.50
C ILE A 62 0.56 3.80 0.98
N VAL A 63 1.79 3.44 1.37
CA VAL A 63 2.13 3.21 2.78
C VAL A 63 2.02 4.50 3.59
N TYR A 64 2.54 5.64 3.09
CA TYR A 64 2.37 6.93 3.76
C TYR A 64 0.89 7.34 3.87
N ASN A 65 0.09 7.06 2.85
CA ASN A 65 -1.34 7.36 2.84
C ASN A 65 -2.08 6.66 4.00
N GLY A 66 -1.62 5.47 4.41
CA GLY A 66 -2.16 4.78 5.59
C GLY A 66 -2.07 5.60 6.88
N ILE A 67 -1.07 6.49 7.00
CA ILE A 67 -0.97 7.43 8.12
C ILE A 67 -1.68 8.75 7.80
N ARG A 68 -1.49 9.30 6.60
CA ARG A 68 -2.04 10.62 6.20
C ARG A 68 -3.56 10.67 6.26
N TYR A 69 -4.23 9.57 5.87
CA TYR A 69 -5.69 9.45 5.85
C TYR A 69 -6.25 8.61 7.00
N SER A 70 -5.45 8.38 8.04
CA SER A 70 -5.94 7.76 9.28
C SER A 70 -6.79 8.74 10.10
N PHE A 71 -7.64 8.21 10.98
CA PHE A 71 -8.42 9.00 11.94
C PHE A 71 -7.61 9.51 13.15
N ILE A 72 -6.29 9.61 13.03
CA ILE A 72 -5.46 10.20 14.09
C ILE A 72 -5.68 11.72 14.08
N GLU A 73 -6.32 12.21 15.15
CA GLU A 73 -6.59 13.64 15.35
C GLU A 73 -5.37 14.42 15.85
N ASP A 74 -4.53 13.77 16.67
CA ASP A 74 -3.31 14.41 17.20
C ASP A 74 -2.24 14.54 16.09
N GLU A 75 -2.03 15.77 15.63
CA GLU A 75 -1.04 16.09 14.61
C GLU A 75 0.40 15.80 15.05
N ASN A 76 0.72 15.86 16.34
CA ASN A 76 2.05 15.47 16.83
C ASN A 76 2.26 13.96 16.73
N VAL A 77 1.22 13.17 17.04
CA VAL A 77 1.26 11.71 16.84
C VAL A 77 1.43 11.39 15.36
N LYS A 78 0.64 12.02 14.48
CA LYS A 78 0.73 11.83 13.03
C LYS A 78 2.13 12.17 12.50
N LYS A 79 2.69 13.32 12.90
CA LYS A 79 4.06 13.73 12.53
C LYS A 79 5.11 12.74 13.03
N LYS A 80 5.00 12.25 14.27
CA LYS A 80 5.91 11.25 14.84
C LYS A 80 5.88 9.93 14.05
N LEU A 81 4.69 9.46 13.68
CA LEU A 81 4.53 8.25 12.89
C LEU A 81 5.09 8.41 11.48
N LEU A 82 4.86 9.55 10.82
CA LEU A 82 5.43 9.84 9.50
C LEU A 82 6.96 9.89 9.54
N LYS A 83 7.54 10.51 10.58
CA LYS A 83 8.99 10.54 10.78
C LYS A 83 9.55 9.12 10.99
N ASN A 84 8.91 8.32 11.85
CA ASN A 84 9.33 6.94 12.07
C ASN A 84 9.24 6.09 10.79
N LEU A 85 8.17 6.28 10.00
CA LEU A 85 8.02 5.59 8.72
C LEU A 85 9.14 5.98 7.74
N ASP A 86 9.48 7.27 7.68
CA ASP A 86 10.58 7.77 6.85
C ASP A 86 11.93 7.14 7.24
N GLU A 87 12.24 7.08 8.55
CA GLU A 87 13.45 6.42 9.06
C GLU A 87 13.49 4.93 8.70
N ARG A 88 12.37 4.22 8.86
CA ARG A 88 12.26 2.80 8.49
C ARG A 88 12.46 2.57 7.00
N PHE A 89 11.93 3.45 6.15
CA PHE A 89 12.18 3.38 4.72
C PHE A 89 13.65 3.62 4.39
N ARG A 90 14.31 4.61 5.01
CA ARG A 90 15.76 4.83 4.78
C ARG A 90 16.59 3.61 5.13
N VAL A 91 16.30 2.98 6.27
CA VAL A 91 16.99 1.74 6.68
C VAL A 91 16.74 0.63 5.66
N PHE A 92 15.49 0.42 5.26
CA PHE A 92 15.15 -0.59 4.24
C PHE A 92 15.82 -0.31 2.89
N GLU A 93 15.75 0.92 2.40
CA GLU A 93 16.34 1.33 1.12
C GLU A 93 17.88 1.27 1.12
N SER A 94 18.52 1.41 2.29
CA SER A 94 19.97 1.22 2.41
C SER A 94 20.41 -0.22 2.16
N THR A 95 19.54 -1.21 2.38
CA THR A 95 19.90 -2.62 2.12
C THR A 95 20.06 -2.90 0.63
N PHE A 96 19.38 -2.13 -0.25
CA PHE A 96 19.50 -2.28 -1.70
C PHE A 96 20.92 -2.00 -2.21
N TYR A 97 21.66 -1.15 -1.52
CA TYR A 97 23.04 -0.82 -1.87
C TYR A 97 24.07 -1.73 -1.20
N MET A 98 23.68 -2.49 -0.17
CA MET A 98 24.56 -3.42 0.55
C MET A 98 24.56 -4.84 -0.04
N GLU A 99 23.55 -5.18 -0.83
CA GLU A 99 23.45 -6.47 -1.54
C GLU A 99 24.11 -6.47 -2.94
N ASN A 100 24.87 -5.41 -3.27
CA ASN A 100 25.68 -5.32 -4.49
C ASN A 100 27.18 -5.40 -4.18
#